data_AF-A0A369N5X6-F1
#
_entry.id   AF-A0A369N5X6-F1
#
_cell.length_a   1.000
_cell.length_b   1.000
_cell.length_c   1.000
_cell.angle_alpha   90.00
_cell.angle_beta   90.00
_cell.angle_gamma   90.00
#
_symmetry.space_group_name_H-M   'P 1'
#
loop_
_entity.id
_entity.type
_entity.pdbx_description
1 polymer ?
#
loop_
_entity_poly.entity_id
_entity_poly.type
_entity_poly.pdbx_seq_one_letter_code
_entity_poly.pdbx_strand_id
1 'polypeptide(L)'
;MTHDSTNQHLSLEPDYDGFDPLEDFDDDETEGRADEFVATVSAAEDALARENADADADATPSGASVACERPAEERIDDLLKAMAPRRTVLLGILAACAQPQPASAVKAQVDELQANNFSVYSAANLCSLLEKAGALERVTADGDPADDAETEPETVVVDGVEYLEACEPVETYWLATAPGIAALEADKPLDRLRALLEEDAAYAPIYQRILNLCAADGGAATPAINDAVDHDPLVQKPRFYAPHFIDRLEKCDALVWKKAWCITDIGRTGLDLLADAPATAASKED
;
A
#
# COMPACT_ATOMS: atom_id res chain seq x y z
N MET A 1 -88.08 8.88 7.37
CA MET A 1 -87.06 9.92 7.60
C MET A 1 -85.88 9.59 6.71
N THR A 2 -85.49 10.60 5.93
CA THR A 2 -84.50 10.59 4.86
C THR A 2 -83.07 10.41 5.35
N HIS A 3 -82.25 9.87 4.45
CA HIS A 3 -80.79 9.65 4.50
C HIS A 3 -79.96 10.75 5.17
N ASP A 4 -78.83 10.38 5.78
CA ASP A 4 -77.53 10.79 5.24
C ASP A 4 -76.37 9.92 5.75
N SER A 5 -75.49 9.53 4.84
CA SER A 5 -74.24 8.80 5.05
C SER A 5 -73.10 9.78 4.78
N THR A 6 -72.35 10.18 5.81
CA THR A 6 -71.19 11.06 5.61
C THR A 6 -69.89 10.26 5.72
N ASN A 7 -69.25 10.07 4.57
CA ASN A 7 -67.86 9.70 4.36
C ASN A 7 -66.93 10.64 5.14
N GLN A 8 -66.01 10.09 5.93
CA GLN A 8 -64.81 10.82 6.36
C GLN A 8 -63.64 10.40 5.46
N HIS A 9 -63.35 11.27 4.49
CA HIS A 9 -62.19 11.19 3.61
C HIS A 9 -60.96 11.65 4.40
N LEU A 10 -60.03 10.73 4.64
CA LEU A 10 -58.68 11.05 5.13
C LEU A 10 -57.87 11.59 3.93
N SER A 11 -57.77 12.92 3.83
CA SER A 11 -56.85 13.55 2.88
C SER A 11 -55.43 13.53 3.47
N LEU A 12 -54.58 12.65 2.95
CA LEU A 12 -53.12 12.75 3.05
C LEU A 12 -52.65 13.52 1.80
N GLU A 13 -52.38 14.81 1.95
CA GLU A 13 -51.63 15.57 0.93
C GLU A 13 -50.14 15.25 1.09
N PRO A 14 -49.42 14.90 0.02
CA PRO A 14 -47.96 14.82 0.04
C PRO A 14 -47.38 16.16 -0.44
N ASP A 15 -46.98 17.03 0.48
CA ASP A 15 -46.03 18.10 0.18
C ASP A 15 -44.63 17.47 0.05
N TYR A 16 -44.31 16.99 -1.15
CA TYR A 16 -43.00 16.48 -1.54
C TYR A 16 -42.55 17.21 -2.81
N ASP A 17 -42.44 18.53 -2.74
CA ASP A 17 -41.74 19.34 -3.73
C ASP A 17 -40.89 20.37 -2.97
N GLY A 18 -39.61 20.08 -2.78
CA GLY A 18 -38.69 21.01 -2.11
C GLY A 18 -37.40 20.43 -1.57
N PHE A 19 -36.90 19.31 -2.11
CA PHE A 19 -35.53 18.87 -1.87
C PHE A 19 -34.82 18.73 -3.21
N ASP A 20 -34.17 19.80 -3.65
CA ASP A 20 -33.24 19.78 -4.77
C ASP A 20 -31.83 19.49 -4.22
N PRO A 21 -31.30 18.27 -4.39
CA PRO A 21 -30.00 17.88 -3.85
C PRO A 21 -28.80 18.57 -4.53
N LEU A 22 -29.03 19.50 -5.45
CA LEU A 22 -27.98 20.22 -6.19
C LEU A 22 -27.98 21.74 -5.94
N GLU A 23 -28.89 22.26 -5.11
CA GLU A 23 -29.06 23.72 -4.94
C GLU A 23 -28.04 24.37 -3.97
N ASP A 24 -27.29 23.57 -3.19
CA ASP A 24 -26.36 24.06 -2.14
C ASP A 24 -24.86 24.08 -2.55
N PHE A 25 -24.55 24.04 -3.84
CA PHE A 25 -23.19 24.35 -4.31
C PHE A 25 -23.09 25.84 -4.65
N ASP A 26 -23.24 26.69 -3.63
CA ASP A 26 -22.76 28.06 -3.72
C ASP A 26 -21.22 28.01 -3.78
N ASP A 27 -20.68 28.49 -4.90
CA ASP A 27 -19.26 28.78 -5.11
C ASP A 27 -18.81 29.88 -4.13
N ASP A 28 -18.55 29.51 -2.88
CA ASP A 28 -17.80 30.35 -1.95
C ASP A 28 -16.32 29.95 -2.07
N GLU A 29 -15.52 30.88 -2.62
CA GLU A 29 -14.06 30.80 -2.71
C GLU A 29 -13.48 30.51 -1.32
N THR A 30 -13.25 29.23 -1.05
CA THR A 30 -12.47 28.79 0.11
C THR A 30 -11.00 28.87 -0.26
N GLU A 31 -10.44 30.09 -0.15
CA GLU A 31 -9.02 30.24 0.12
C GLU A 31 -8.68 29.47 1.41
N GLY A 32 -7.84 28.45 1.27
CA GLY A 32 -7.25 27.73 2.40
C GLY A 32 -7.81 26.33 2.66
N ARG A 33 -8.15 25.55 1.62
CA ARG A 33 -8.22 24.09 1.78
C ARG A 33 -6.79 23.55 1.86
N ALA A 34 -6.37 23.14 3.05
CA ALA A 34 -5.18 22.32 3.19
C ALA A 34 -5.32 21.13 2.23
N ASP A 35 -4.33 20.96 1.34
CA ASP A 35 -4.28 19.87 0.36
C ASP A 35 -4.58 18.54 1.06
N GLU A 36 -5.81 18.07 0.88
CA GLU A 36 -6.18 16.70 1.14
C GLU A 36 -5.37 15.89 0.13
N PHE A 37 -4.28 15.27 0.59
CA PHE A 37 -3.43 14.42 -0.23
C PHE A 37 -4.27 13.23 -0.72
N VAL A 38 -4.96 13.40 -1.84
CA VAL A 38 -5.63 12.30 -2.53
C VAL A 38 -4.51 11.51 -3.19
N ALA A 39 -4.16 10.37 -2.59
CA ALA A 39 -3.26 9.41 -3.21
C ALA A 39 -3.84 8.99 -4.56
N THR A 40 -3.27 9.48 -5.66
CA THR A 40 -3.69 9.13 -7.01
C THR A 40 -3.23 7.71 -7.32
N VAL A 41 -4.18 6.80 -7.53
CA VAL A 41 -3.89 5.43 -7.95
C VAL A 41 -3.37 5.46 -9.38
N SER A 42 -2.22 4.82 -9.63
CA SER A 42 -1.67 4.74 -10.99
C SER A 42 -2.58 3.91 -11.91
N ALA A 43 -2.60 4.22 -13.22
CA ALA A 43 -3.36 3.43 -14.19
C ALA A 43 -2.97 1.94 -14.20
N ALA A 44 -1.71 1.63 -13.90
CA ALA A 44 -1.22 0.26 -13.78
C ALA A 44 -1.79 -0.45 -12.53
N GLU A 45 -1.86 0.26 -11.40
CA GLU A 45 -2.49 -0.25 -10.17
C GLU A 45 -4.00 -0.45 -10.40
N ASP A 46 -4.67 0.52 -11.00
CA ASP A 46 -6.10 0.46 -11.29
C ASP A 46 -6.46 -0.69 -12.25
N ALA A 47 -5.58 -1.02 -13.21
CA ALA A 47 -5.73 -2.21 -14.06
C ALA A 47 -5.62 -3.52 -13.26
N LEU A 48 -4.59 -3.63 -12.40
CA LEU A 48 -4.39 -4.79 -11.52
C LEU A 48 -5.52 -4.96 -10.50
N ALA A 49 -6.10 -3.85 -10.03
CA ALA A 49 -7.24 -3.87 -9.12
C ALA A 49 -8.47 -4.47 -9.79
N ARG A 50 -8.77 -4.08 -11.04
CA ARG A 50 -9.90 -4.62 -11.81
C ARG A 50 -9.72 -6.09 -12.13
N GLU A 51 -8.54 -6.49 -12.58
CA GLU A 51 -8.23 -7.90 -12.88
C GLU A 51 -8.44 -8.82 -11.65
N ASN A 52 -8.09 -8.35 -10.45
CA ASN A 52 -8.33 -9.12 -9.23
C ASN A 52 -9.80 -9.13 -8.81
N ALA A 53 -10.52 -8.01 -8.95
CA ALA A 53 -11.94 -7.96 -8.63
C ALA A 53 -12.76 -8.92 -9.51
N ASP A 54 -12.40 -9.05 -10.79
CA ASP A 54 -13.04 -9.98 -11.71
C ASP A 54 -12.72 -11.46 -11.38
N ALA A 55 -11.53 -11.74 -10.81
CA ALA A 55 -11.14 -13.08 -10.37
C ALA A 55 -11.87 -13.54 -9.10
N ASP A 56 -12.15 -12.61 -8.15
CA ASP A 56 -12.91 -12.92 -6.93
C ASP A 56 -14.40 -13.24 -7.22
N ALA A 57 -14.93 -12.81 -8.38
CA ALA A 57 -16.31 -13.09 -8.79
C ALA A 57 -16.51 -14.51 -9.39
N ASP A 58 -15.43 -15.15 -9.86
CA ASP A 58 -15.45 -16.48 -10.46
C ASP A 58 -14.64 -17.48 -9.60
N ALA A 59 -15.08 -17.64 -8.34
CA ALA A 59 -14.49 -18.60 -7.41
C ALA A 59 -14.91 -20.05 -7.78
N THR A 60 -14.41 -20.57 -8.90
CA THR A 60 -14.33 -22.02 -9.11
C THR A 60 -13.02 -22.55 -8.51
N PRO A 61 -13.05 -23.51 -7.57
CA PRO A 61 -11.84 -24.12 -7.06
C PRO A 61 -11.42 -25.21 -8.05
N SER A 62 -10.45 -24.92 -8.91
CA SER A 62 -9.51 -25.91 -9.50
C SER A 62 -8.92 -25.36 -10.80
N GLY A 63 -7.61 -25.52 -10.91
CA GLY A 63 -6.94 -25.57 -12.20
C GLY A 63 -5.80 -24.58 -12.26
N ALA A 64 -4.60 -25.10 -11.99
CA ALA A 64 -3.29 -24.56 -12.36
C ALA A 64 -3.40 -23.24 -13.15
N SER A 65 -3.08 -22.12 -12.48
CA SER A 65 -2.93 -20.84 -13.14
C SER A 65 -2.22 -21.09 -14.46
N VAL A 66 -2.81 -20.67 -15.59
CA VAL A 66 -2.13 -20.72 -16.88
C VAL A 66 -0.73 -20.19 -16.64
N ALA A 67 0.26 -21.09 -16.65
CA ALA A 67 1.59 -20.76 -16.20
C ALA A 67 2.02 -19.61 -17.10
N CYS A 68 2.09 -18.40 -16.53
CA CYS A 68 2.60 -17.27 -17.26
C CYS A 68 3.99 -17.70 -17.73
N GLU A 69 4.21 -17.78 -19.03
CA GLU A 69 5.44 -18.37 -19.60
C GLU A 69 6.71 -17.63 -19.15
N ARG A 70 6.53 -16.43 -18.58
CA ARG A 70 7.59 -15.59 -18.04
C ARG A 70 8.07 -16.09 -16.65
N PRO A 71 9.39 -16.07 -16.40
CA PRO A 71 9.97 -16.40 -15.09
C PRO A 71 9.32 -15.62 -13.94
N ALA A 72 9.29 -16.21 -12.75
CA ALA A 72 8.73 -15.56 -11.56
C ALA A 72 9.46 -14.26 -11.22
N GLU A 73 10.78 -14.25 -11.38
CA GLU A 73 11.63 -13.10 -11.13
C GLU A 73 11.19 -11.88 -11.95
N GLU A 74 10.92 -12.07 -13.25
CA GLU A 74 10.45 -11.00 -14.14
C GLU A 74 9.05 -10.50 -13.73
N ARG A 75 8.15 -11.41 -13.35
CA ARG A 75 6.79 -11.05 -12.91
C ARG A 75 6.79 -10.30 -11.59
N ILE A 76 7.64 -10.70 -10.65
CA ILE A 76 7.79 -10.01 -9.36
C ILE A 76 8.35 -8.61 -9.57
N ASP A 77 9.37 -8.47 -10.41
CA ASP A 77 9.94 -7.17 -10.78
C ASP A 77 8.89 -6.25 -11.42
N ASP A 78 8.09 -6.76 -12.34
CA ASP A 78 7.01 -6.01 -12.98
C ASP A 78 5.95 -5.59 -11.96
N LEU A 79 5.56 -6.47 -11.04
CA LEU A 79 4.61 -6.16 -9.96
C LEU A 79 5.14 -5.04 -9.06
N LEU A 80 6.39 -5.14 -8.61
CA LEU A 80 7.01 -4.12 -7.74
C LEU A 80 7.18 -2.77 -8.45
N LYS A 81 7.37 -2.75 -9.78
CA LYS A 81 7.40 -1.51 -10.58
C LYS A 81 5.99 -0.92 -10.75
N ALA A 82 5.01 -1.76 -11.08
CA ALA A 82 3.63 -1.34 -11.30
C ALA A 82 3.00 -0.81 -9.99
N MET A 83 3.35 -1.42 -8.86
CA MET A 83 2.88 -1.05 -7.52
C MET A 83 3.97 -0.37 -6.70
N ALA A 84 4.77 0.51 -7.32
CA ALA A 84 5.84 1.23 -6.63
C ALA A 84 5.39 1.93 -5.33
N PRO A 85 4.19 2.57 -5.25
CA PRO A 85 3.68 3.16 -3.99
C PRO A 85 3.39 2.13 -2.89
N ARG A 86 3.27 0.84 -3.24
CA ARG A 86 3.00 -0.28 -2.32
C ARG A 86 4.22 -1.19 -2.13
N ARG A 87 5.37 -0.85 -2.72
CA ARG A 87 6.60 -1.66 -2.66
C ARG A 87 6.92 -2.10 -1.23
N THR A 88 6.95 -1.17 -0.28
CA THR A 88 7.26 -1.45 1.13
C THR A 88 6.26 -2.41 1.76
N VAL A 89 4.97 -2.34 1.38
CA VAL A 89 3.95 -3.26 1.88
C VAL A 89 4.14 -4.65 1.29
N LEU A 90 4.34 -4.75 -0.03
CA LEU A 90 4.56 -6.03 -0.72
C LEU A 90 5.82 -6.74 -0.19
N LEU A 91 6.93 -6.02 -0.06
CA LEU A 91 8.17 -6.55 0.53
C LEU A 91 8.00 -6.91 2.01
N GLY A 92 7.22 -6.13 2.77
CA GLY A 92 6.87 -6.44 4.16
C GLY A 92 6.07 -7.73 4.31
N ILE A 93 5.16 -8.04 3.38
CA ILE A 93 4.46 -9.32 3.33
C ILE A 93 5.45 -10.46 3.08
N LEU A 94 6.35 -10.33 2.10
CA LEU A 94 7.36 -11.35 1.81
C LEU A 94 8.27 -11.60 3.02
N ALA A 95 8.66 -10.55 3.74
CA ALA A 95 9.45 -10.67 4.96
C ALA A 95 8.69 -11.43 6.07
N ALA A 96 7.40 -11.14 6.27
CA ALA A 96 6.57 -11.85 7.24
C ALA A 96 6.37 -13.33 6.88
N CYS A 97 6.21 -13.61 5.59
CA CYS A 97 6.05 -14.96 5.04
C CYS A 97 7.37 -15.69 4.79
N ALA A 98 8.50 -15.27 5.38
CA ALA A 98 9.76 -16.02 5.31
C ALA A 98 9.68 -17.41 5.96
N GLN A 99 8.63 -17.65 6.74
CA GLN A 99 8.16 -18.94 7.25
C GLN A 99 6.64 -19.01 7.04
N PRO A 100 6.00 -20.19 7.07
CA PRO A 100 4.56 -20.31 6.89
C PRO A 100 3.78 -19.39 7.84
N GLN A 101 2.91 -18.53 7.30
CA GLN A 101 2.08 -17.60 8.06
C GLN A 101 0.58 -17.81 7.80
N PRO A 102 -0.27 -17.87 8.83
CA PRO A 102 -1.71 -17.91 8.60
C PRO A 102 -2.19 -16.57 8.03
N ALA A 103 -3.27 -16.60 7.25
CA ALA A 103 -3.82 -15.40 6.61
C ALA A 103 -4.17 -14.28 7.61
N SER A 104 -4.55 -14.64 8.84
CA SER A 104 -4.84 -13.69 9.92
C SER A 104 -3.59 -12.92 10.39
N ALA A 105 -2.42 -13.58 10.47
CA ALA A 105 -1.16 -12.95 10.83
C ALA A 105 -0.67 -12.01 9.72
N VAL A 106 -0.75 -12.46 8.46
CA VAL A 106 -0.42 -11.60 7.31
C VAL A 106 -1.33 -10.39 7.25
N LYS A 107 -2.63 -10.55 7.52
CA LYS A 107 -3.57 -9.42 7.60
C LYS A 107 -3.14 -8.41 8.67
N ALA A 108 -2.82 -8.87 9.88
CA ALA A 108 -2.40 -7.97 10.96
C ALA A 108 -1.13 -7.19 10.58
N GLN A 109 -0.18 -7.84 9.91
CA GLN A 109 1.03 -7.19 9.40
C GLN A 109 0.70 -6.11 8.34
N VAL A 110 -0.20 -6.40 7.41
CA VAL A 110 -0.62 -5.43 6.39
C VAL A 110 -1.36 -4.25 7.01
N ASP A 111 -2.25 -4.49 7.98
CA ASP A 111 -2.96 -3.42 8.70
C ASP A 111 -1.96 -2.48 9.40
N GLU A 112 -0.88 -3.01 9.99
CA GLU A 112 0.19 -2.20 10.59
C GLU A 112 0.95 -1.38 9.54
N LEU A 113 1.37 -2.01 8.43
CA LEU A 113 2.11 -1.35 7.36
C LEU A 113 1.29 -0.25 6.67
N GLN A 114 -0.02 -0.42 6.57
CA GLN A 114 -0.94 0.54 5.93
C GLN A 114 -1.55 1.55 6.91
N ALA A 115 -1.24 1.50 8.22
CA ALA A 115 -1.87 2.35 9.23
C ALA A 115 -1.79 3.86 8.95
N ASN A 116 -0.79 4.31 8.19
CA ASN A 116 -0.61 5.69 7.76
C ASN A 116 -0.54 5.85 6.24
N ASN A 117 -0.88 4.80 5.49
CA ASN A 117 -0.82 4.76 4.04
C ASN A 117 -2.09 4.07 3.51
N PHE A 118 -3.16 4.86 3.38
CA PHE A 118 -4.47 4.36 2.95
C PHE A 118 -4.37 3.65 1.60
N SER A 119 -4.96 2.46 1.54
CA SER A 119 -4.95 1.59 0.36
C SER A 119 -6.32 0.96 0.17
N VAL A 120 -6.74 0.84 -1.08
CA VAL A 120 -7.95 0.09 -1.46
C VAL A 120 -7.70 -1.42 -1.52
N TYR A 121 -6.44 -1.86 -1.54
CA TYR A 121 -6.08 -3.27 -1.55
C TYR A 121 -6.10 -3.86 -0.15
N SER A 122 -6.91 -4.91 0.04
CA SER A 122 -6.85 -5.73 1.24
C SER A 122 -5.60 -6.61 1.26
N ALA A 123 -5.28 -7.17 2.44
CA ALA A 123 -4.23 -8.17 2.57
C ALA A 123 -4.43 -9.36 1.63
N ALA A 124 -5.67 -9.82 1.45
CA ALA A 124 -5.99 -10.91 0.53
C ALA A 124 -5.67 -10.53 -0.93
N ASN A 125 -6.03 -9.32 -1.37
CA ASN A 125 -5.72 -8.88 -2.73
C ASN A 125 -4.20 -8.80 -2.98
N LEU A 126 -3.44 -8.32 -1.99
CA LEU A 126 -1.98 -8.23 -2.07
C LEU A 126 -1.33 -9.62 -2.10
N CYS A 127 -1.79 -10.57 -1.27
CA CYS A 127 -1.32 -11.95 -1.30
C CYS A 127 -1.62 -12.62 -2.65
N SER A 128 -2.83 -12.44 -3.20
CA SER A 128 -3.20 -12.97 -4.51
C SER A 128 -2.33 -12.40 -5.64
N LEU A 129 -1.96 -11.12 -5.57
CA LEU A 129 -1.04 -10.51 -6.53
C LEU A 129 0.36 -11.11 -6.45
N LEU A 130 0.87 -11.30 -5.23
CA LEU A 130 2.19 -11.91 -5.01
C LEU A 130 2.20 -13.39 -5.42
N GLU A 131 1.13 -14.14 -5.15
CA GLU A 131 0.94 -15.52 -5.60
C GLU A 131 0.91 -15.61 -7.13
N LYS A 132 0.11 -14.76 -7.79
CA LYS A 132 0.09 -14.65 -9.26
C LYS A 132 1.44 -14.24 -9.87
N ALA A 133 2.26 -13.49 -9.14
CA ALA A 133 3.63 -13.16 -9.53
C ALA A 133 4.64 -14.29 -9.23
N GLY A 134 4.23 -15.31 -8.47
CA GLY A 134 5.09 -16.42 -8.04
C GLY A 134 6.00 -16.07 -6.87
N ALA A 135 5.68 -15.01 -6.12
CA ALA A 135 6.42 -14.54 -4.94
C ALA A 135 5.93 -15.18 -3.63
N LEU A 136 4.66 -15.59 -3.59
CA LEU A 136 4.05 -16.36 -2.51
C LEU A 136 3.48 -17.68 -3.04
N GLU A 137 3.34 -18.64 -2.15
CA GLU A 137 2.62 -19.89 -2.37
C GLU A 137 1.79 -20.27 -1.13
N ARG A 138 0.82 -21.16 -1.32
CA ARG A 138 0.00 -21.71 -0.24
C ARG A 138 0.56 -23.05 0.22
N VAL A 139 0.79 -23.15 1.52
CA VAL A 139 1.34 -24.34 2.18
C VAL A 139 0.51 -24.72 3.40
N THR A 140 0.75 -25.92 3.93
CA THR A 140 0.30 -26.31 5.27
C THR A 140 1.14 -25.60 6.34
N ALA A 141 0.78 -25.77 7.62
CA ALA A 141 1.57 -25.23 8.73
C ALA A 141 3.03 -25.74 8.74
N ASP A 142 3.27 -26.94 8.22
CA ASP A 142 4.60 -27.56 8.14
C ASP A 142 5.39 -27.16 6.88
N GLY A 143 4.76 -26.41 5.95
CA GLY A 143 5.39 -25.94 4.72
C GLY A 143 5.22 -26.87 3.50
N ASP A 144 4.42 -27.93 3.62
CA ASP A 144 4.09 -28.79 2.47
C ASP A 144 3.07 -28.09 1.55
N PRO A 145 3.08 -28.32 0.22
CA PRO A 145 2.13 -27.71 -0.69
C PRO A 145 0.67 -27.96 -0.27
N ALA A 146 -0.12 -26.89 -0.14
CA ALA A 146 -1.50 -27.00 0.33
C ALA A 146 -2.41 -27.76 -0.67
N ASP A 147 -2.13 -27.65 -1.96
CA ASP A 147 -2.90 -28.32 -3.02
C ASP A 147 -2.73 -29.85 -3.02
N ASP A 148 -1.65 -30.36 -2.41
CA ASP A 148 -1.37 -31.79 -2.29
C ASP A 148 -2.02 -32.40 -1.03
N ALA A 149 -2.65 -31.59 -0.18
CA ALA A 149 -3.31 -32.06 1.03
C ALA A 149 -4.67 -32.69 0.69
N GLU A 150 -4.67 -34.00 0.42
CA GLU A 150 -5.90 -34.77 0.22
C GLU A 150 -6.78 -34.73 1.48
N THR A 151 -7.94 -34.07 1.38
CA THR A 151 -8.98 -34.09 2.42
C THR A 151 -10.02 -35.16 2.04
N GLU A 152 -9.74 -36.43 2.36
CA GLU A 152 -10.71 -37.51 2.15
C GLU A 152 -11.85 -37.41 3.18
N PRO A 153 -13.13 -37.50 2.75
CA PRO A 153 -14.26 -37.47 3.69
C PRO A 153 -14.25 -38.72 4.58
N GLU A 154 -14.57 -38.54 5.86
CA GLU A 154 -14.60 -39.63 6.83
C GLU A 154 -15.91 -40.42 6.70
N THR A 155 -15.83 -41.75 6.65
CA THR A 155 -17.03 -42.59 6.67
C THR A 155 -17.51 -42.80 8.10
N VAL A 156 -18.70 -42.28 8.42
CA VAL A 156 -19.36 -42.44 9.72
C VAL A 156 -20.62 -43.28 9.61
N VAL A 157 -20.85 -44.16 10.59
CA VAL A 157 -22.03 -45.03 10.62
C VAL A 157 -23.06 -44.47 11.60
N VAL A 158 -24.22 -44.08 11.10
CA VAL A 158 -25.37 -43.66 11.90
C VAL A 158 -26.51 -44.63 11.66
N ASP A 159 -27.00 -45.27 12.74
CA ASP A 159 -28.07 -46.27 12.69
C ASP A 159 -27.85 -47.43 11.69
N GLY A 160 -26.59 -47.82 11.47
CA GLY A 160 -26.22 -48.90 10.56
C GLY A 160 -26.17 -48.51 9.08
N VAL A 161 -26.26 -47.21 8.78
CA VAL A 161 -26.07 -46.65 7.44
C VAL A 161 -24.77 -45.86 7.41
N GLU A 162 -23.94 -46.09 6.39
CA GLU A 162 -22.70 -45.35 6.16
C GLU A 162 -22.99 -44.00 5.50
N TYR A 163 -22.45 -42.94 6.09
CA TYR A 163 -22.48 -41.58 5.59
C TYR A 163 -21.05 -41.09 5.39
N LEU A 164 -20.84 -40.24 4.39
CA LEU A 164 -19.61 -39.47 4.26
C LEU A 164 -19.78 -38.16 5.04
N GLU A 165 -18.95 -37.96 6.05
CA GLU A 165 -18.83 -36.72 6.80
C GLU A 165 -17.68 -35.90 6.21
N ALA A 166 -17.94 -34.62 5.96
CA ALA A 166 -16.90 -33.71 5.49
C ALA A 166 -15.89 -33.47 6.62
N CYS A 167 -14.62 -33.77 6.37
CA CYS A 167 -13.56 -33.43 7.30
C CYS A 167 -13.32 -31.92 7.33
N GLU A 168 -12.69 -31.46 8.42
CA GLU A 168 -12.29 -30.07 8.56
C GLU A 168 -11.28 -29.72 7.44
N PRO A 169 -11.48 -28.62 6.70
CA PRO A 169 -10.56 -28.22 5.65
C PRO A 169 -9.15 -28.00 6.20
N VAL A 170 -8.14 -28.47 5.48
CA VAL A 170 -6.75 -28.21 5.84
C VAL A 170 -6.51 -26.70 5.81
N GLU A 171 -6.06 -26.15 6.94
CA GLU A 171 -5.76 -24.73 7.05
C GLU A 171 -4.58 -24.37 6.14
N THR A 172 -4.72 -23.27 5.40
CA THR A 172 -3.70 -22.79 4.45
C THR A 172 -2.90 -21.63 5.02
N TYR A 173 -1.61 -21.66 4.76
CA TYR A 173 -0.60 -20.70 5.19
C TYR A 173 0.08 -20.09 3.96
N TRP A 174 0.54 -18.86 4.08
CA TRP A 174 1.34 -18.18 3.07
C TRP A 174 2.83 -18.39 3.35
N LEU A 175 3.57 -18.76 2.32
CA LEU A 175 5.02 -18.87 2.36
C LEU A 175 5.63 -18.11 1.18
N ALA A 176 6.70 -17.36 1.43
CA ALA A 176 7.48 -16.71 0.39
C ALA A 176 8.31 -17.74 -0.37
N THR A 177 8.17 -17.75 -1.68
CA THR A 177 8.93 -18.62 -2.57
C THR A 177 10.39 -18.17 -2.64
N ALA A 178 11.28 -19.03 -3.16
CA ALA A 178 12.68 -18.63 -3.37
C ALA A 178 12.84 -17.35 -4.25
N PRO A 179 12.10 -17.18 -5.38
CA PRO A 179 12.07 -15.91 -6.10
C PRO A 179 11.55 -14.73 -5.28
N GLY A 180 10.53 -14.93 -4.44
CA GLY A 180 10.01 -13.89 -3.54
C GLY A 180 11.07 -13.41 -2.54
N ILE A 181 11.78 -14.34 -1.90
CA ILE A 181 12.90 -14.03 -1.00
C ILE A 181 14.03 -13.32 -1.75
N ALA A 182 14.39 -13.77 -2.95
CA ALA A 182 15.41 -13.13 -3.76
C ALA A 182 15.04 -11.68 -4.12
N ALA A 183 13.77 -11.41 -4.42
CA ALA A 183 13.28 -10.05 -4.67
C ALA A 183 13.36 -9.15 -3.42
N LEU A 184 13.06 -9.70 -2.24
CA LEU A 184 13.23 -8.99 -0.97
C LEU A 184 14.71 -8.64 -0.71
N GLU A 185 15.62 -9.59 -0.92
CA GLU A 185 17.06 -9.36 -0.75
C GLU A 185 17.65 -8.40 -1.78
N ALA A 186 17.08 -8.38 -2.99
CA ALA A 186 17.46 -7.47 -4.06
C ALA A 186 17.00 -6.03 -3.81
N ASP A 187 16.11 -5.78 -2.83
CA ASP A 187 15.74 -4.42 -2.47
C ASP A 187 16.90 -3.68 -1.79
N LYS A 188 17.44 -2.66 -2.48
CA LYS A 188 18.58 -1.85 -2.01
C LYS A 188 18.19 -0.38 -1.77
N PRO A 189 17.40 -0.07 -0.72
CA PRO A 189 17.01 1.31 -0.41
C PRO A 189 18.19 2.22 -0.15
N LEU A 190 19.22 1.73 0.54
CA LEU A 190 20.42 2.52 0.81
C LEU A 190 21.21 2.85 -0.46
N ASP A 191 21.26 1.95 -1.44
CA ASP A 191 21.94 2.24 -2.71
C ASP A 191 21.15 3.24 -3.56
N ARG A 192 19.80 3.17 -3.53
CA ARG A 192 18.95 4.22 -4.11
C ARG A 192 19.22 5.58 -3.46
N LEU A 193 19.31 5.62 -2.12
CA LEU A 193 19.61 6.85 -1.39
C LEU A 193 21.01 7.39 -1.74
N ARG A 194 22.03 6.54 -1.82
CA ARG A 194 23.38 6.95 -2.24
C ARG A 194 23.38 7.57 -3.62
N ALA A 195 22.74 6.90 -4.58
CA ALA A 195 22.62 7.40 -5.95
C ALA A 195 21.90 8.76 -5.98
N LEU A 196 20.82 8.91 -5.21
CA LEU A 196 20.10 10.19 -5.06
C LEU A 196 21.03 11.30 -4.55
N LEU A 197 21.76 11.05 -3.47
CA LEU A 197 22.63 12.06 -2.85
C LEU A 197 23.83 12.43 -3.73
N GLU A 198 24.29 11.52 -4.58
CA GLU A 198 25.32 11.79 -5.59
C GLU A 198 24.76 12.60 -6.77
N GLU A 199 23.61 12.19 -7.30
CA GLU A 199 22.91 12.88 -8.40
C GLU A 199 22.59 14.33 -8.02
N ASP A 200 22.09 14.54 -6.81
CA ASP A 200 21.67 15.84 -6.28
C ASP A 200 22.68 16.41 -5.28
N ALA A 201 23.98 16.18 -5.48
CA ALA A 201 25.02 16.64 -4.55
C ALA A 201 24.96 18.16 -4.25
N ALA A 202 24.50 18.98 -5.20
CA ALA A 202 24.30 20.42 -5.00
C ALA A 202 23.21 20.76 -3.97
N TYR A 203 22.26 19.85 -3.75
CA TYR A 203 21.16 19.97 -2.79
C TYR A 203 21.39 19.19 -1.49
N ALA A 204 22.59 18.63 -1.30
CA ALA A 204 22.96 17.92 -0.06
C ALA A 204 22.59 18.68 1.24
N PRO A 205 22.79 20.02 1.35
CA PRO A 205 22.37 20.76 2.55
C PRO A 205 20.86 20.76 2.78
N ILE A 206 20.05 20.68 1.70
CA ILE A 206 18.59 20.62 1.77
C ILE A 206 18.14 19.24 2.28
N TYR A 207 18.68 18.15 1.72
CA TYR A 207 18.39 16.80 2.21
C TYR A 207 18.79 16.63 3.68
N GLN A 208 19.97 17.12 4.06
CA GLN A 208 20.44 17.08 5.45
C GLN A 208 19.49 17.84 6.39
N ARG A 209 19.01 19.03 5.98
CA ARG A 209 18.06 19.82 6.78
C ARG A 209 16.75 19.08 6.98
N ILE A 210 16.17 18.51 5.92
CA ILE A 210 14.92 17.76 5.98
C ILE A 210 15.08 16.52 6.87
N LEU A 211 16.12 15.71 6.65
CA LEU A 211 16.37 14.49 7.44
C LEU A 211 16.54 14.83 8.93
N ASN A 212 17.26 15.90 9.28
CA ASN A 212 17.39 16.34 10.67
C ASN A 212 16.07 16.79 11.30
N LEU A 213 15.22 17.51 10.56
CA LEU A 213 13.88 17.89 11.05
C LEU A 213 13.03 16.64 11.32
N CYS A 214 13.01 15.71 10.38
CA CYS A 214 12.27 14.45 10.49
C CYS A 214 12.86 13.47 11.53
N ALA A 215 14.05 13.75 12.07
CA ALA A 215 14.67 12.97 13.14
C ALA A 215 14.19 13.38 14.55
N ALA A 216 13.44 14.47 14.68
CA ALA A 216 12.82 14.88 15.93
C ALA A 216 11.82 13.82 16.46
N ASP A 217 11.60 13.83 17.77
CA ASP A 217 10.59 12.95 18.38
C ASP A 217 9.20 13.30 17.84
N GLY A 218 8.49 12.31 17.30
CA GLY A 218 7.22 12.50 16.58
C GLY A 218 7.33 13.02 15.14
N GLY A 219 8.53 13.22 14.60
CA GLY A 219 8.76 13.67 13.22
C GLY A 219 8.51 15.16 12.98
N ALA A 220 8.39 15.56 11.71
CA ALA A 220 8.16 16.94 11.28
C ALA A 220 6.91 17.07 10.40
N ALA A 221 6.08 18.08 10.68
CA ALA A 221 4.92 18.40 9.84
C ALA A 221 5.36 19.10 8.55
N THR A 222 4.65 18.87 7.45
CA THR A 222 4.94 19.47 6.14
C THR A 222 5.15 21.00 6.20
N PRO A 223 4.31 21.81 6.88
CA PRO A 223 4.52 23.25 6.97
C PRO A 223 5.87 23.64 7.60
N ALA A 224 6.31 22.92 8.63
CA ALA A 224 7.60 23.18 9.29
C ALA A 224 8.79 22.87 8.37
N ILE A 225 8.65 21.84 7.52
CA ILE A 225 9.68 21.51 6.53
C ILE A 225 9.71 22.56 5.42
N ASN A 226 8.54 22.98 4.93
CA ASN A 226 8.40 24.02 3.91
C ASN A 226 9.06 25.33 4.38
N ASP A 227 8.74 25.80 5.59
CA ASP A 227 9.32 27.02 6.18
C ASP A 227 10.85 26.97 6.26
N ALA A 228 11.40 25.78 6.52
CA ALA A 228 12.83 25.58 6.65
C ALA A 228 13.57 25.47 5.31
N VAL A 229 12.89 25.12 4.21
CA VAL A 229 13.52 24.77 2.93
C VAL A 229 13.17 25.76 1.82
N ASP A 230 11.92 26.20 1.73
CA ASP A 230 11.40 26.86 0.52
C ASP A 230 12.00 28.24 0.26
N HIS A 231 12.64 28.85 1.25
CA HIS A 231 13.34 30.13 1.14
C HIS A 231 14.85 30.00 0.94
N ASP A 232 15.39 28.78 0.93
CA ASP A 232 16.84 28.57 0.75
C ASP A 232 17.28 29.02 -0.65
N PRO A 233 18.39 29.75 -0.80
CA PRO A 233 18.91 30.18 -2.11
C PRO A 233 19.11 29.04 -3.10
N LEU A 234 19.51 27.85 -2.63
CA LEU A 234 19.77 26.69 -3.49
C LEU A 234 18.52 26.26 -4.26
N VAL A 235 17.34 26.39 -3.66
CA VAL A 235 16.07 25.93 -4.25
C VAL A 235 15.35 27.02 -5.04
N GLN A 236 15.96 28.19 -5.26
CA GLN A 236 15.32 29.27 -6.02
C GLN A 236 15.56 29.17 -7.52
N LYS A 237 16.70 28.59 -7.97
CA LYS A 237 17.09 28.51 -9.39
C LYS A 237 17.84 27.19 -9.71
N PRO A 238 17.19 26.21 -10.34
CA PRO A 238 15.75 26.15 -10.65
C PRO A 238 14.90 26.18 -9.38
N ARG A 239 13.63 26.57 -9.51
CA ARG A 239 12.71 26.63 -8.37
C ARG A 239 12.28 25.22 -7.97
N PHE A 240 12.59 24.83 -6.74
CA PHE A 240 12.07 23.63 -6.08
C PHE A 240 11.43 24.00 -4.72
N TYR A 241 10.56 23.13 -4.25
CA TYR A 241 9.89 23.23 -2.93
C TYR A 241 10.18 21.97 -2.12
N ALA A 242 10.04 22.04 -0.80
CA ALA A 242 10.30 20.91 0.09
C ALA A 242 9.63 19.58 -0.33
N PRO A 243 8.37 19.55 -0.83
CA PRO A 243 7.74 18.31 -1.30
C PRO A 243 8.54 17.58 -2.40
N HIS A 244 9.29 18.30 -3.25
CA HIS A 244 10.17 17.67 -4.24
C HIS A 244 11.23 16.79 -3.59
N PHE A 245 11.89 17.31 -2.55
CA PHE A 245 12.95 16.59 -1.85
C PHE A 245 12.39 15.49 -0.94
N ILE A 246 11.23 15.73 -0.32
CA ILE A 246 10.52 14.73 0.49
C ILE A 246 10.14 13.52 -0.38
N ASP A 247 9.52 13.73 -1.54
CA ASP A 247 9.14 12.65 -2.47
C ASP A 247 10.35 11.81 -2.90
N ARG A 248 11.50 12.44 -3.17
CA ARG A 248 12.73 11.71 -3.52
C ARG A 248 13.29 10.91 -2.34
N LEU A 249 13.26 11.47 -1.13
CA LEU A 249 13.68 10.75 0.08
C LEU A 249 12.76 9.58 0.41
N GLU A 250 11.45 9.77 0.28
CA GLU A 250 10.45 8.72 0.49
C GLU A 250 10.64 7.56 -0.51
N LYS A 251 10.90 7.85 -1.78
CA LYS A 251 11.22 6.83 -2.81
C LYS A 251 12.50 6.03 -2.53
N CYS A 252 13.37 6.55 -1.67
CA CYS A 252 14.57 5.86 -1.20
C CYS A 252 14.38 5.20 0.18
N ASP A 253 13.15 5.17 0.68
CA ASP A 253 12.78 4.69 2.01
C ASP A 253 13.49 5.45 3.14
N ALA A 254 13.98 6.68 2.89
CA ALA A 254 14.70 7.50 3.87
C ALA A 254 13.75 8.27 4.81
N LEU A 255 12.54 8.55 4.33
CA LEU A 255 11.45 9.15 5.08
C LEU A 255 10.20 8.28 4.96
N VAL A 256 9.32 8.38 5.97
CA VAL A 256 8.01 7.75 5.96
C VAL A 256 6.98 8.68 6.59
N TRP A 257 5.78 8.74 6.02
CA TRP A 257 4.66 9.46 6.61
C TRP A 257 4.01 8.64 7.74
N LYS A 258 3.94 9.22 8.94
CA LYS A 258 3.28 8.65 10.14
C LYS A 258 2.52 9.74 10.90
N LYS A 259 1.57 10.42 10.24
CA LYS A 259 0.92 11.68 10.67
C LYS A 259 1.84 12.91 10.66
N ALA A 260 3.15 12.68 10.62
CA ALA A 260 4.21 13.62 10.32
C ALA A 260 5.30 12.87 9.53
N TRP A 261 6.22 13.58 8.90
CA TRP A 261 7.37 12.96 8.24
C TRP A 261 8.40 12.52 9.27
N CYS A 262 8.68 11.22 9.28
CA CYS A 262 9.62 10.59 10.19
C CYS A 262 10.82 10.04 9.42
N ILE A 263 12.02 10.22 9.98
CA ILE A 263 13.22 9.57 9.46
C ILE A 263 13.18 8.06 9.71
N THR A 264 13.62 7.28 8.73
CA THR A 264 13.84 5.83 8.86
C THR A 264 15.30 5.53 9.21
N ASP A 265 15.63 4.25 9.43
CA ASP A 265 17.04 3.85 9.62
C ASP A 265 17.89 4.07 8.36
N ILE A 266 17.28 3.95 7.17
CA ILE A 266 17.91 4.29 5.90
C ILE A 266 18.21 5.79 5.86
N GLY A 267 17.26 6.63 6.28
CA GLY A 267 17.46 8.08 6.36
C GLY A 267 18.54 8.48 7.37
N ARG A 268 18.63 7.79 8.52
CA ARG A 268 19.71 8.01 9.51
C ARG A 268 21.07 7.68 8.92
N THR A 269 21.18 6.56 8.21
CA THR A 269 22.41 6.22 7.47
C THR A 269 22.72 7.29 6.41
N GLY A 270 21.70 7.84 5.76
CA GLY A 270 21.83 8.99 4.85
C GLY A 270 22.43 10.24 5.50
N LEU A 271 22.05 10.55 6.74
CA LEU A 271 22.64 11.66 7.50
C LEU A 271 24.13 11.45 7.75
N ASP A 272 24.54 10.23 8.08
CA ASP A 272 25.95 9.89 8.28
C ASP A 272 26.75 10.05 6.97
N LEU A 273 26.20 9.58 5.84
CA LEU A 273 26.80 9.75 4.52
C LEU A 273 27.00 11.24 4.16
N LEU A 274 26.03 12.09 4.51
CA LEU A 274 26.10 13.54 4.27
C LEU A 274 27.09 14.25 5.19
N ALA A 275 27.29 13.74 6.41
CA ALA A 275 28.27 14.28 7.35
C ALA A 275 29.72 13.95 6.94
N ASP A 276 29.94 12.79 6.32
CA ASP A 276 31.25 12.34 5.83
C ASP A 276 31.62 12.90 4.45
N ALA A 277 30.70 13.59 3.77
CA ALA A 277 30.96 14.20 2.48
C ALA A 277 31.97 15.37 2.63
N PRO A 278 33.05 15.41 1.82
CA PRO A 278 33.97 16.54 1.84
C PRO A 278 33.20 17.80 1.44
N ALA A 279 33.32 18.88 2.23
CA ALA A 279 32.73 20.17 1.91
C ALA A 279 33.24 20.64 0.53
N THR A 280 32.48 20.36 -0.53
CA THR A 280 32.83 20.75 -1.88
C THR A 280 32.73 22.26 -1.95
N ALA A 281 33.88 22.87 -2.24
CA ALA A 281 34.14 24.29 -2.17
C ALA A 281 33.07 25.09 -2.92
N ALA A 282 32.32 25.89 -2.17
CA ALA A 282 31.68 27.08 -2.69
C ALA A 282 32.78 27.99 -3.20
N SER A 283 33.08 27.95 -4.50
CA SER A 283 33.74 29.02 -5.26
C SER A 283 33.83 28.65 -6.74
N LYS A 284 32.95 29.25 -7.53
CA LYS A 284 33.30 29.85 -8.83
C LYS A 284 32.30 30.98 -9.10
N GLU A 285 32.65 32.15 -8.56
CA GLU A 285 32.30 33.42 -9.20
C GLU A 285 33.07 33.49 -10.53
N ASP A 286 32.35 33.79 -11.60
CA ASP A 286 32.81 34.57 -12.76
C ASP A 286 31.65 35.48 -13.20
#